data_AF-A0A5N8H9V8-F1
#
_entry.id   AF-A0A5N8H9V8-F1
#
_cell.length_a   1.000
_cell.length_b   1.000
_cell.length_c   1.000
_cell.angle_alpha   90.00
_cell.angle_beta   90.00
_cell.angle_gamma   90.00
#
_symmetry.space_group_name_H-M   'P 1'
#
loop_
_entity.id
_entity.type
_entity.pdbx_description
1 polymer ?
#
loop_
_entity_poly.entity_id
_entity_poly.type
_entity_poly.pdbx_seq_one_letter_code
_entity_poly.pdbx_strand_id
1 'polypeptide(L)'
;HDEKGEWLKITYYDEDGADVSERFRLQTPAQRTAFEQLFIRPHTRTPGIPLRWITAADILAQQALLRHPDFVVARMKGQYWQVREKVFDYEGRFRRAHELRG
;
A
#
# COMPACT_ATOMS: atom_id res chain seq x y z
N HIS A 1 13.25 5.19 10.71
CA HIS A 1 13.88 6.43 10.23
C HIS A 1 15.22 6.12 9.60
N ASP A 2 15.70 6.94 8.66
CA ASP A 2 17.11 6.97 8.25
C ASP A 2 17.59 8.44 8.16
N GLU A 3 18.79 8.67 7.60
CA GLU A 3 19.39 10.01 7.43
C GLU A 3 18.50 11.01 6.68
N LYS A 4 17.57 10.54 5.85
CA LYS A 4 16.65 11.36 5.05
C LYS A 4 15.24 11.44 5.67
N GLY A 5 15.12 11.07 6.95
CA GLY A 5 13.90 11.21 7.73
C GLY A 5 13.01 9.95 7.75
N GLU A 6 11.76 10.17 8.13
CA GLU A 6 10.76 9.10 8.27
C GLU A 6 10.35 8.50 6.91
N TRP A 7 10.11 7.19 6.91
CA TRP A 7 9.64 6.46 5.74
C TRP A 7 8.85 5.21 6.15
N LEU A 8 7.96 4.78 5.26
CA LEU A 8 7.17 3.56 5.38
C LEU A 8 7.46 2.66 4.17
N LYS A 9 7.62 1.35 4.42
CA LYS A 9 7.66 0.32 3.38
C LYS A 9 6.38 -0.49 3.48
N ILE A 10 5.72 -0.66 2.34
CA ILE A 10 4.57 -1.53 2.20
C ILE A 10 5.01 -2.69 1.34
N THR A 11 4.78 -3.90 1.80
CA THR A 11 5.05 -5.13 1.06
C THR A 11 3.73 -5.85 0.81
N TYR A 12 3.51 -6.23 -0.44
CA TYR A 12 2.39 -7.07 -0.84
C TYR A 12 2.93 -8.47 -1.10
N TYR A 13 2.23 -9.47 -0.61
CA TYR A 13 2.57 -10.88 -0.76
C TYR A 13 1.44 -11.57 -1.53
N ASP A 14 1.78 -12.51 -2.40
CA ASP A 14 0.82 -13.46 -2.97
C ASP A 14 0.73 -14.76 -2.14
N GLU A 15 -0.13 -15.68 -2.59
CA GLU A 15 -0.37 -16.97 -1.91
C GLU A 15 0.86 -17.89 -1.92
N ASP A 16 1.76 -17.71 -2.89
CA ASP A 16 2.97 -18.52 -3.07
C ASP A 16 4.20 -17.90 -2.37
N GLY A 17 4.01 -16.76 -1.68
CA GLY A 17 5.04 -16.07 -0.92
C GLY A 17 5.94 -15.16 -1.75
N ALA A 18 5.62 -14.91 -3.03
CA ALA A 18 6.30 -13.88 -3.80
C ALA A 18 5.91 -12.49 -3.26
N ASP A 19 6.87 -11.56 -3.28
CA ASP A 19 6.68 -10.23 -2.74
C ASP A 19 7.05 -9.11 -3.70
N VAL A 20 6.34 -7.99 -3.55
CA VAL A 20 6.72 -6.71 -4.13
C VAL A 20 6.49 -5.61 -3.11
N SER A 21 7.35 -4.59 -3.12
CA SER A 21 7.26 -3.51 -2.14
C SER A 21 7.30 -2.12 -2.75
N GLU A 22 6.64 -1.20 -2.06
CA GLU A 22 6.69 0.24 -2.29
C GLU A 22 7.29 0.91 -1.06
N ARG A 23 8.04 2.00 -1.29
CA ARG A 23 8.61 2.81 -0.22
C ARG A 23 8.17 4.26 -0.36
N PHE A 24 7.60 4.80 0.71
CA PHE A 24 7.17 6.19 0.78
C PHE A 24 7.95 6.94 1.85
N ARG A 25 8.47 8.11 1.48
CA ARG A 25 9.04 9.06 2.44
C ARG A 25 7.90 9.88 3.04
N LEU A 26 8.03 10.28 4.32
CA LEU A 26 6.97 11.02 5.04
C LEU A 26 7.49 12.33 5.65
N GLN A 27 8.71 12.74 5.30
CA GLN A 27 9.41 13.85 5.95
C GLN A 27 8.92 15.22 5.50
N THR A 28 8.73 15.43 4.20
CA THR A 28 8.37 16.75 3.64
C THR A 28 6.88 16.83 3.30
N PRO A 29 6.28 18.04 3.27
CA PRO A 29 4.87 18.19 2.89
C PRO A 29 4.53 17.54 1.54
N ALA A 30 5.38 17.73 0.53
CA ALA A 30 5.17 17.11 -0.79
C ALA A 30 5.20 15.58 -0.74
N GLN A 31 6.09 15.00 0.07
CA GLN A 31 6.16 13.55 0.27
C GLN A 31 4.91 13.01 0.99
N ARG A 32 4.43 13.73 2.00
CA ARG A 32 3.19 13.38 2.72
C ARG A 32 1.98 13.45 1.77
N THR A 33 1.86 14.50 0.97
CA THR A 33 0.81 14.62 -0.05
C THR A 33 0.89 13.47 -1.07
N ALA A 34 2.08 13.11 -1.54
CA ALA A 34 2.25 11.99 -2.46
C ALA A 34 1.84 10.66 -1.81
N PHE A 35 2.19 10.42 -0.54
CA PHE A 35 1.76 9.24 0.20
C PHE A 35 0.24 9.20 0.38
N GLU A 36 -0.40 10.33 0.71
CA GLU A 36 -1.84 10.40 0.82
C GLU A 36 -2.53 10.05 -0.50
N GLN A 37 -2.06 10.62 -1.62
CA GLN A 37 -2.64 10.41 -2.94
C GLN A 37 -2.43 8.99 -3.46
N LEU A 38 -1.22 8.46 -3.34
CA LEU A 38 -0.82 7.19 -3.97
C LEU A 38 -1.08 5.95 -3.09
N PHE A 39 -1.19 6.15 -1.77
CA PHE A 39 -1.41 5.07 -0.82
C PHE A 39 -2.70 5.24 -0.03
N ILE A 40 -2.86 6.28 0.80
CA ILE A 40 -4.00 6.38 1.72
C ILE A 40 -5.34 6.42 0.97
N ARG A 41 -5.48 7.25 -0.07
CA ARG A 41 -6.73 7.37 -0.84
C ARG A 41 -7.20 6.05 -1.46
N PRO A 42 -6.38 5.27 -2.18
CA PRO A 42 -6.84 3.97 -2.70
C PRO A 42 -7.02 2.91 -1.61
N HIS A 43 -6.27 2.99 -0.49
CA HIS A 43 -6.30 1.97 0.56
C HIS A 43 -7.29 2.27 1.69
N THR A 44 -7.92 3.44 1.78
CA THR A 44 -8.90 3.68 2.86
C THR A 44 -10.17 2.84 2.65
N ARG A 45 -10.66 2.22 3.72
CA ARG A 45 -11.99 1.59 3.77
C ARG A 45 -13.12 2.60 3.93
N THR A 46 -12.80 3.86 4.21
CA THR A 46 -13.76 4.95 4.42
C THR A 46 -13.47 6.12 3.46
N PRO A 47 -13.80 5.98 2.15
CA PRO A 47 -13.62 7.07 1.20
C PRO A 47 -14.34 8.34 1.65
N GLY A 48 -13.66 9.48 1.55
CA GLY A 48 -14.19 10.79 1.97
C GLY A 48 -13.96 11.14 3.44
N ILE A 49 -13.57 10.19 4.29
CA ILE A 49 -13.15 10.46 5.68
C ILE A 49 -11.62 10.49 5.73
N PRO A 50 -10.99 11.63 6.03
CA PRO A 50 -9.53 11.70 6.11
C PRO A 50 -8.98 10.85 7.25
N LEU A 51 -8.03 9.96 6.94
CA LEU A 51 -7.23 9.29 7.95
C LEU A 51 -6.27 10.31 8.57
N ARG A 52 -6.35 10.52 9.88
CA ARG A 52 -5.49 11.47 10.60
C ARG A 52 -4.23 10.76 11.06
N TRP A 53 -3.07 11.29 10.68
CA TRP A 53 -1.78 10.72 11.06
C TRP A 53 -0.70 11.80 11.10
N ILE A 54 0.24 11.68 12.03
CA ILE A 54 1.40 12.57 12.16
C ILE A 54 2.68 11.83 11.77
N THR A 55 2.79 10.56 12.16
CA THR A 55 3.95 9.68 12.01
C THR A 55 3.60 8.37 11.29
N ALA A 56 4.61 7.61 10.88
CA ALA A 56 4.47 6.25 10.37
C ALA A 56 3.77 5.32 11.38
N ALA A 57 4.03 5.52 12.69
CA ALA A 57 3.43 4.73 13.75
C ALA A 57 1.90 4.90 13.82
N ASP A 58 1.39 6.12 13.59
CA ASP A 58 -0.05 6.38 13.57
C ASP A 58 -0.75 5.63 12.42
N ILE A 59 -0.07 5.49 11.29
CA ILE A 59 -0.58 4.74 10.13
C ILE A 59 -0.65 3.25 10.46
N LEU A 60 0.40 2.71 11.08
CA LEU A 60 0.44 1.30 11.50
C LEU A 60 -0.64 0.99 12.55
N ALA A 61 -0.84 1.89 13.52
CA ALA A 61 -1.89 1.76 14.52
C ALA A 61 -3.30 1.74 13.91
N GLN A 62 -3.48 2.39 12.76
CA GLN A 62 -4.75 2.50 12.04
C GLN A 62 -4.83 1.55 10.83
N GLN A 63 -3.96 0.53 10.73
CA GLN A 63 -3.96 -0.40 9.59
C GLN A 63 -5.31 -1.10 9.35
N ALA A 64 -6.13 -1.27 10.39
CA ALA A 64 -7.45 -1.87 10.28
C ALA A 64 -8.45 -0.99 9.49
N LEU A 65 -8.17 0.30 9.33
CA LEU A 65 -8.95 1.22 8.48
C LEU A 65 -8.49 1.16 7.02
N LEU A 66 -7.40 0.44 6.74
CA LEU A 66 -6.86 0.27 5.40
C LEU A 66 -7.25 -1.11 4.85
N ARG A 67 -7.44 -1.18 3.53
CA ARG A 67 -7.63 -2.41 2.75
C ARG A 67 -6.41 -2.66 1.89
N HIS A 68 -6.12 -3.93 1.64
CA HIS A 68 -5.17 -4.33 0.62
C HIS A 68 -5.87 -4.38 -0.75
N PRO A 69 -5.13 -4.22 -1.86
CA PRO A 69 -5.66 -4.51 -3.19
C PRO A 69 -5.97 -6.00 -3.34
N ASP A 70 -6.85 -6.33 -4.29
CA ASP A 70 -7.12 -7.70 -4.72
C ASP A 70 -5.96 -8.24 -5.57
N PHE A 71 -5.37 -7.37 -6.41
CA PHE A 71 -4.21 -7.68 -7.22
C PHE A 71 -3.19 -6.55 -7.22
N VAL A 72 -1.91 -6.94 -7.26
CA VAL A 72 -0.79 -6.02 -7.46
C VAL A 72 -0.07 -6.41 -8.74
N VAL A 73 -0.09 -5.52 -9.73
CA VAL A 73 0.67 -5.71 -10.96
C VAL A 73 2.02 -5.02 -10.78
N ALA A 74 3.08 -5.80 -10.85
CA ALA A 74 4.45 -5.31 -10.81
C ALA A 74 5.16 -5.56 -12.14
N ARG A 75 6.19 -4.76 -12.42
CA ARG A 75 7.11 -5.02 -13.54
C ARG A 75 8.54 -5.05 -13.04
N MET A 76 9.37 -5.86 -13.69
CA MET A 76 10.81 -5.84 -13.44
C MET A 76 11.43 -4.54 -14.00
N LYS A 77 12.23 -3.84 -13.20
CA LYS A 77 13.01 -2.67 -13.61
C LYS A 77 14.46 -2.84 -13.15
N GLY A 78 15.30 -3.33 -14.06
CA GLY A 78 16.64 -3.78 -13.70
C GLY A 78 16.55 -5.04 -12.86
N GLN A 79 17.03 -4.98 -11.61
CA GLN A 79 17.04 -6.10 -10.67
C GLN A 79 15.91 -6.03 -9.62
N TYR A 80 14.97 -5.09 -9.76
CA TYR A 80 13.94 -4.84 -8.75
C TYR A 80 12.55 -4.86 -9.36
N TRP A 81 11.61 -5.45 -8.63
CA TRP A 81 10.18 -5.34 -8.93
C TRP A 81 9.66 -3.94 -8.57
N GLN A 82 8.91 -3.34 -9.47
CA GLN A 82 8.24 -2.06 -9.28
C GLN A 82 6.74 -2.24 -9.42
N VAL A 83 5.98 -1.87 -8.38
CA VAL A 83 4.51 -1.79 -8.46
C VAL A 83 4.10 -0.80 -9.54
N ARG A 84 3.22 -1.24 -10.43
CA ARG A 84 2.66 -0.47 -11.54
C ARG A 84 1.20 -0.13 -11.30
N GLU A 85 0.44 -1.11 -10.83
CA GLU A 85 -0.99 -0.98 -10.65
C GLU A 85 -1.43 -1.79 -9.43
N LYS A 86 -2.46 -1.27 -8.76
CA LYS A 86 -3.11 -1.89 -7.60
C LYS A 86 -4.59 -1.92 -7.92
N VAL A 87 -5.13 -3.12 -8.08
CA VAL A 87 -6.54 -3.33 -8.41
C VAL A 87 -7.31 -3.59 -7.12
N PHE A 88 -8.38 -2.84 -6.91
CA PHE A 88 -9.29 -2.99 -5.78
C PHE A 88 -10.69 -3.29 -6.31
N ASP A 89 -11.52 -3.88 -5.47
CA ASP A 89 -12.92 -4.18 -5.77
C ASP A 89 -13.06 -5.05 -7.04
N TYR A 90 -12.15 -6.01 -7.22
CA TYR A 90 -12.18 -6.89 -8.39
C TYR A 90 -13.36 -7.85 -8.32
N GLU A 91 -14.27 -7.72 -9.28
CA GLU A 91 -15.40 -8.64 -9.52
C GLU A 91 -15.17 -9.40 -10.83
N GLY A 92 -14.50 -10.55 -10.76
CA GLY A 92 -14.22 -11.35 -11.95
C GLY A 92 -13.78 -12.78 -11.64
N ARG A 93 -13.20 -13.46 -12.64
CA ARG A 93 -12.94 -14.92 -12.57
C ARG A 93 -11.61 -15.30 -11.91
N PHE A 94 -10.74 -14.34 -11.66
CA PHE A 94 -9.47 -14.60 -10.97
C PHE A 94 -9.67 -14.65 -9.46
N ARG A 95 -8.98 -15.59 -8.79
CA ARG A 95 -9.00 -15.76 -7.33
C ARG A 95 -8.43 -14.51 -6.66
N ARG A 96 -9.09 -14.02 -5.62
CA ARG A 96 -8.58 -12.93 -4.77
C ARG A 96 -7.72 -13.49 -3.64
N ALA A 97 -6.67 -12.77 -3.26
CA ALA A 97 -5.73 -13.20 -2.21
C ALA A 97 -6.37 -13.48 -0.82
N HIS A 98 -7.63 -13.08 -0.59
CA HIS A 98 -8.37 -13.31 0.66
C HIS A 98 -9.39 -14.47 0.56
N GLU A 99 -9.53 -15.16 -0.58
CA GLU A 99 -10.57 -16.19 -0.77
C GLU A 99 -10.28 -17.56 -0.11
N LEU A 100 -9.20 -17.70 0.65
CA LEU A 100 -8.96 -18.87 1.50
C LEU A 100 -9.73 -18.80 2.83
N ARG A 101 -11.07 -18.76 2.76
CA ARG A 101 -11.96 -19.19 3.85
C ARG A 101 -13.18 -19.90 3.27
N GLY A 102 -12.99 -21.20 3.01
CA GLY A 102 -14.02 -22.20 2.78
C GLY A 102 -13.59 -23.48 3.48
#